data_AF-A0A6I7PRS6-F1
#
_entry.id   AF-A0A6I7PRS6-F1
#
_cell.length_a   1.000
_cell.length_b   1.000
_cell.length_c   1.000
_cell.angle_alpha   90.00
_cell.angle_beta   90.00
_cell.angle_gamma   90.00
#
_symmetry.space_group_name_H-M   'P 1'
#
loop_
_entity.id
_entity.type
_entity.pdbx_description
1 polymer ?
#
loop_
_entity_poly.entity_id
_entity_poly.type
_entity_poly.pdbx_seq_one_letter_code
_entity_poly.pdbx_strand_id
1 'polypeptide(L)'
;MLIDRTQSRWALATALIGAAAVAVYLWDAPRHLNGPSGSTAVGITLGSCALAIMLFCAALSLKRRVPHWRIGKAKTWLRAHVWLGLLTVLLVGLHGAFKTGGTLTTLLWVLLGFVTLSGFAGILLQQFLPRLLLHSVPGETLYQQLGRQLENIRTLAEQVVIESAGSLEAPKTAAISADLEYTPPEPDAPEAGEPIARFYRDYLKPFLEGDPGSQLAQTDRAASLFMALRTMTPPRLHGAVDELASLCERRREFQRQRRMMIVLFAWLIVHVPASWALIVLAIVHAVVALRWKGI
;
A
#
# COMPACT_ATOMS: atom_id res chain seq x y z
N MET A 1 -5.09 2.65 16.55
CA MET A 1 -4.91 4.08 16.87
C MET A 1 -3.47 4.31 17.31
N LEU A 2 -2.88 5.43 16.89
CA LEU A 2 -1.44 5.69 16.93
C LEU A 2 -0.82 5.92 18.31
N ILE A 3 -1.60 5.96 19.38
CA ILE A 3 -1.08 6.00 20.76
C ILE A 3 -1.74 4.86 21.53
N ASP A 4 -1.14 3.69 21.38
CA ASP A 4 -1.37 2.55 22.24
C ASP A 4 -0.28 2.61 23.33
N ARG A 5 -0.58 2.28 24.60
CA ARG A 5 0.39 2.31 25.72
C ARG A 5 1.65 1.48 25.45
N THR A 6 1.56 0.56 24.50
CA THR A 6 2.70 -0.22 24.05
C THR A 6 3.65 0.57 23.15
N GLN A 7 3.17 1.51 22.33
CA GLN A 7 4.04 2.40 21.53
C GLN A 7 4.80 3.38 22.41
N SER A 8 4.19 3.92 23.46
CA SER A 8 4.86 4.84 24.38
C SER A 8 5.98 4.17 25.17
N ARG A 9 5.87 2.88 25.49
CA ARG A 9 6.96 2.11 26.11
C ARG A 9 8.17 1.95 25.18
N TRP A 10 7.94 1.65 23.91
CA TRP A 10 9.02 1.58 22.92
C TRP A 10 9.65 2.97 22.69
N ALA A 11 8.82 4.02 22.58
CA ALA A 11 9.29 5.39 22.47
C ALA A 11 10.18 5.79 23.65
N LEU A 12 9.73 5.52 24.88
CA LEU A 12 10.47 5.80 26.10
C LEU A 12 11.78 5.01 26.15
N ALA A 13 11.74 3.70 25.86
CA ALA A 13 12.95 2.88 25.85
C ALA A 13 13.97 3.39 24.83
N THR A 14 13.55 3.68 23.61
CA THR A 14 14.41 4.25 22.56
C THR A 14 14.94 5.62 22.95
N ALA A 15 14.12 6.48 23.54
CA ALA A 15 14.54 7.81 24.01
C ALA A 15 15.56 7.71 25.15
N LEU A 16 15.36 6.80 26.11
CA LEU A 16 16.31 6.57 27.21
C LEU A 16 17.64 6.01 26.70
N ILE A 17 17.62 5.05 25.77
CA ILE A 17 18.84 4.52 25.16
C ILE A 17 19.56 5.60 24.35
N GLY A 18 18.82 6.39 23.58
CA GLY A 18 19.36 7.52 22.83
C GLY A 18 19.98 8.58 23.75
N ALA A 19 19.29 8.95 24.83
CA ALA A 19 19.79 9.89 25.83
C ALA A 19 21.04 9.37 26.54
N ALA A 20 21.09 8.08 26.88
CA ALA A 20 22.27 7.44 27.45
C ALA A 20 23.46 7.46 26.47
N ALA A 21 23.22 7.16 25.18
CA ALA A 21 24.25 7.23 24.15
C ALA A 21 24.80 8.66 23.97
N VAL A 22 23.91 9.67 23.98
CA VAL A 22 24.29 11.08 23.95
C VAL A 22 25.09 11.46 25.21
N ALA A 23 24.66 11.03 26.40
CA ALA A 23 25.37 11.32 27.65
C ALA A 23 26.77 10.72 27.68
N VAL A 24 26.93 9.45 27.24
CA VAL A 24 28.25 8.80 27.11
C VAL A 24 29.12 9.55 26.10
N TYR A 25 28.56 9.96 24.96
CA TYR A 25 29.28 10.74 23.96
C TYR A 25 29.75 12.11 24.51
N LEU A 26 28.87 12.84 25.19
CA LEU A 26 29.19 14.16 25.78
C LEU A 26 30.18 14.05 26.94
N TRP A 27 30.17 12.95 27.69
CA TRP A 27 31.16 12.68 28.73
C TRP A 27 32.55 12.39 28.16
N ASP A 28 32.62 11.77 26.98
CA ASP A 28 33.87 11.45 26.29
C ASP A 28 34.42 12.60 25.44
N ALA A 29 33.54 13.49 24.97
CA ALA A 29 33.90 14.59 24.07
C ALA A 29 35.02 15.52 24.58
N PRO A 30 35.10 15.89 25.87
CA PRO A 30 36.17 16.74 26.38
C PRO A 30 37.57 16.09 26.33
N ARG A 31 37.66 14.75 26.15
CA ARG A 31 38.93 14.01 26.14
C ARG A 31 39.63 14.05 24.77
N HIS A 32 38.98 14.61 23.75
CA HIS A 32 39.45 14.59 22.38
C HIS A 32 39.34 16.00 21.75
N LEU A 33 40.46 16.56 21.25
CA LEU A 33 40.51 17.92 20.67
C LEU A 33 39.49 18.16 19.52
N ASN A 34 39.07 17.10 18.82
CA ASN A 34 38.15 17.17 17.68
C ASN A 34 36.80 16.46 17.93
N GLY A 35 36.50 16.15 19.19
CA GLY A 35 35.41 15.25 19.61
C GLY A 35 35.73 13.76 19.37
N PRO A 36 34.92 12.82 19.88
CA PRO A 36 35.10 11.39 19.66
C PRO A 36 34.87 11.09 18.18
N SER A 37 35.93 10.71 17.46
CA SER A 37 35.85 10.25 16.07
C SER A 37 35.47 8.77 16.01
N GLY A 38 35.09 8.27 14.83
CA GLY A 38 34.73 6.86 14.63
C GLY A 38 35.84 5.86 14.99
N SER A 39 37.08 6.30 15.13
CA SER A 39 38.22 5.48 15.55
C SER A 39 38.40 5.40 17.08
N THR A 40 37.72 6.23 17.86
CA THR A 40 37.74 6.18 19.34
C THR A 40 37.08 4.92 19.87
N ALA A 41 37.37 4.53 21.12
CA ALA A 41 36.73 3.37 21.74
C ALA A 41 35.20 3.56 21.82
N VAL A 42 34.75 4.75 22.25
CA VAL A 42 33.33 5.11 22.28
C VAL A 42 32.72 5.09 20.88
N GLY A 43 33.39 5.71 19.90
CA GLY A 43 32.99 5.66 18.49
C GLY A 43 32.76 4.23 18.03
N ILE A 44 33.73 3.33 18.18
CA ILE A 44 33.62 1.92 17.75
C ILE A 44 32.44 1.23 18.42
N THR A 45 32.24 1.40 19.73
CA THR A 45 31.09 0.77 20.42
C THR A 45 29.75 1.24 19.86
N LEU A 46 29.60 2.55 19.62
CA LEU A 46 28.39 3.12 19.00
C LEU A 46 28.18 2.58 17.57
N GLY A 47 29.26 2.47 16.78
CA GLY A 47 29.23 1.92 15.43
C GLY A 47 28.86 0.43 15.40
N SER A 48 29.43 -0.38 16.30
CA SER A 48 29.10 -1.80 16.45
C SER A 48 27.64 -2.00 16.88
N CYS A 49 27.15 -1.19 17.83
CA CYS A 49 25.74 -1.21 18.23
C CYS A 49 24.82 -0.83 17.07
N ALA A 50 25.14 0.23 16.31
CA ALA A 50 24.37 0.64 15.14
C ALA A 50 24.31 -0.47 14.08
N LEU A 51 25.44 -1.11 13.77
CA LEU A 51 25.50 -2.21 12.81
C LEU A 51 24.69 -3.42 13.29
N ALA A 52 24.78 -3.79 14.58
CA ALA A 52 23.98 -4.86 15.16
C ALA A 52 22.48 -4.59 15.03
N ILE A 53 22.06 -3.34 15.26
CA ILE A 53 20.66 -2.92 15.06
C ILE A 53 20.27 -2.99 13.57
N MET A 54 21.12 -2.55 12.65
CA MET A 54 20.84 -2.66 11.20
C MET A 54 20.63 -4.13 10.79
N LEU A 55 21.46 -5.04 11.28
CA LEU A 55 21.33 -6.48 11.03
C LEU A 55 20.03 -7.05 11.63
N PHE A 56 19.66 -6.62 12.85
CA PHE A 56 18.37 -6.97 13.44
C PHE A 56 17.19 -6.48 12.58
N CYS A 57 17.26 -5.25 12.05
CA CYS A 57 16.26 -4.72 11.14
C CYS A 57 16.18 -5.53 9.83
N ALA A 58 17.31 -6.01 9.31
CA ALA A 58 17.35 -6.90 8.15
C ALA A 58 16.75 -8.29 8.44
N ALA A 59 16.94 -8.80 9.65
CA ALA A 59 16.41 -10.10 10.07
C ALA A 59 14.88 -10.16 10.02
N LEU A 60 14.18 -9.03 10.17
CA LEU A 60 12.73 -8.95 9.95
C LEU A 60 12.34 -9.37 8.52
N SER A 61 13.12 -8.96 7.52
CA SER A 61 12.90 -9.32 6.11
C SER A 61 13.10 -10.82 5.87
N LEU A 62 14.07 -11.44 6.55
CA LEU A 62 14.31 -12.88 6.47
C LEU A 62 13.23 -13.68 7.21
N LYS A 63 12.80 -13.25 8.39
CA LYS A 63 11.71 -13.89 9.14
C LYS A 63 10.42 -13.98 8.34
N ARG A 64 10.11 -12.97 7.52
CA ARG A 64 8.93 -13.00 6.65
C ARG A 64 9.02 -14.08 5.56
N ARG A 65 10.22 -14.50 5.16
CA ARG A 65 10.43 -15.60 4.22
C ARG A 65 10.44 -16.98 4.88
N VAL A 66 10.59 -17.05 6.21
CA VAL A 66 10.78 -18.29 6.97
C VAL A 66 9.72 -18.38 8.09
N PRO A 67 8.49 -18.87 7.79
CA PRO A 67 7.34 -18.79 8.71
C PRO A 67 7.45 -19.62 10.00
N HIS A 68 8.34 -20.61 10.03
CA HIS A 68 8.49 -21.55 11.15
C HIS A 68 9.29 -21.00 12.34
N TRP A 69 9.87 -19.79 12.24
CA TRP A 69 10.57 -19.16 13.36
C TRP A 69 9.59 -18.60 14.40
N ARG A 70 9.44 -19.31 15.53
CA ARG A 70 8.56 -18.96 16.67
C ARG A 70 8.99 -17.70 17.47
N ILE A 71 9.98 -16.95 17.02
CA ILE A 71 10.52 -15.79 17.74
C ILE A 71 9.57 -14.60 17.61
N GLY A 72 8.72 -14.38 18.60
CA GLY A 72 7.93 -13.14 18.78
C GLY A 72 6.83 -12.86 17.75
N LYS A 73 5.79 -12.13 18.17
CA LYS A 73 4.68 -11.71 17.29
C LYS A 73 5.18 -10.75 16.21
N ALA A 74 4.71 -10.89 14.96
CA ALA A 74 5.11 -10.05 13.83
C ALA A 74 4.89 -8.55 14.08
N LYS A 75 3.80 -8.21 14.79
CA LYS A 75 3.47 -6.84 15.21
C LYS A 75 4.57 -6.23 16.11
N THR A 76 5.20 -7.03 16.98
CA THR A 76 6.26 -6.56 17.88
C THR A 76 7.55 -6.30 17.11
N TRP A 77 7.90 -7.18 16.17
CA TRP A 77 9.07 -6.98 15.31
C TRP A 77 8.98 -5.72 14.44
N LEU A 78 7.79 -5.45 13.87
CA LEU A 78 7.58 -4.23 13.09
C LEU A 78 7.75 -2.97 13.95
N ARG A 79 7.25 -2.99 15.20
CA ARG A 79 7.46 -1.90 16.16
C ARG A 79 8.95 -1.71 16.47
N ALA A 80 9.64 -2.80 16.80
CA ALA A 80 11.07 -2.78 17.07
C ALA A 80 11.85 -2.22 15.87
N HIS A 81 11.52 -2.64 14.65
CA HIS A 81 12.15 -2.16 13.41
C HIS A 81 12.03 -0.64 13.24
N VAL A 82 10.85 -0.05 13.47
CA VAL A 82 10.65 1.40 13.36
C VAL A 82 11.47 2.15 14.42
N TRP A 83 11.35 1.76 15.69
CA TRP A 83 11.99 2.47 16.79
C TRP A 83 13.51 2.28 16.82
N LEU A 84 13.98 1.06 16.57
CA LEU A 84 15.41 0.76 16.47
C LEU A 84 16.02 1.36 15.19
N GLY A 85 15.29 1.39 14.07
CA GLY A 85 15.71 2.09 12.86
C GLY A 85 15.95 3.59 13.10
N LEU A 86 15.06 4.24 13.86
CA LEU A 86 15.24 5.64 14.26
C LEU A 86 16.44 5.81 15.21
N LEU A 87 16.64 4.89 16.15
CA LEU A 87 17.80 4.89 17.04
C LEU A 87 19.12 4.78 16.26
N THR A 88 19.15 3.97 15.20
CA THR A 88 20.34 3.82 14.33
C THR A 88 20.79 5.15 13.74
N VAL A 89 19.86 6.03 13.32
CA VAL A 89 20.22 7.34 12.78
C VAL A 89 21.02 8.17 13.80
N LEU A 90 20.57 8.16 15.06
CA LEU A 90 21.28 8.84 16.14
C LEU A 90 22.65 8.21 16.41
N LEU A 91 22.73 6.89 16.54
CA LEU A 91 23.98 6.19 16.84
C LEU A 91 25.04 6.36 15.74
N VAL A 92 24.62 6.30 14.46
CA VAL A 92 25.52 6.56 13.32
C VAL A 92 26.01 8.01 13.33
N GLY A 93 25.13 8.96 13.65
CA GLY A 93 25.52 10.37 13.83
C GLY A 93 26.58 10.56 14.89
N LEU A 94 26.36 10.00 16.08
CA LEU A 94 27.29 10.08 17.20
C LEU A 94 28.61 9.34 16.92
N HIS A 95 28.58 8.19 16.24
CA HIS A 95 29.79 7.43 15.88
C HIS A 95 30.79 8.27 15.07
N GLY A 96 30.30 9.03 14.08
CA GLY A 96 31.12 9.84 13.19
C GLY A 96 31.27 11.31 13.60
N ALA A 97 30.77 11.70 14.79
CA ALA A 97 30.64 13.11 15.19
C ALA A 97 29.93 13.98 14.14
N PHE A 98 28.97 13.41 13.39
CA PHE A 98 28.29 14.03 12.24
C PHE A 98 29.21 14.50 11.10
N LYS A 99 30.46 14.04 11.05
CA LYS A 99 31.42 14.38 10.00
C LYS A 99 31.35 13.36 8.87
N THR A 100 31.37 13.85 7.63
CA THR A 100 31.50 13.03 6.41
C THR A 100 32.98 13.05 5.98
N GLY A 101 33.72 11.99 6.28
CA GLY A 101 35.17 11.93 6.02
C GLY A 101 35.57 11.51 4.60
N GLY A 102 34.61 11.14 3.74
CA GLY A 102 34.87 10.74 2.35
C GLY A 102 33.63 10.25 1.60
N THR A 103 33.79 9.91 0.33
CA THR A 103 32.70 9.51 -0.60
C THR A 103 31.86 8.35 -0.07
N LEU A 104 32.49 7.32 0.50
CA LEU A 104 31.80 6.17 1.11
C LEU A 104 30.90 6.61 2.27
N THR A 105 31.40 7.46 3.17
CA THR A 105 30.60 7.94 4.32
C THR A 105 29.45 8.84 3.88
N THR A 106 29.65 9.68 2.86
CA THR A 106 28.58 10.50 2.29
C THR A 106 27.50 9.63 1.66
N LEU A 107 27.88 8.59 0.91
CA LEU A 107 26.93 7.65 0.33
C LEU A 107 26.13 6.90 1.40
N LEU A 108 26.78 6.48 2.49
CA LEU A 108 26.11 5.87 3.64
C LEU A 108 25.09 6.81 4.28
N TRP A 109 25.42 8.10 4.46
CA TRP A 109 24.48 9.10 4.98
C TRP A 109 23.28 9.31 4.06
N VAL A 110 23.52 9.46 2.75
CA VAL A 110 22.44 9.60 1.75
C VAL A 110 21.52 8.39 1.77
N LEU A 111 22.10 7.18 1.80
CA LEU A 111 21.34 5.95 1.77
C LEU A 111 20.60 5.68 3.09
N LEU A 112 21.21 5.99 4.23
CA LEU A 112 20.57 5.95 5.55
C LEU A 112 19.39 6.93 5.62
N GLY A 113 19.58 8.17 5.14
CA GLY A 113 18.52 9.16 5.04
C GLY A 113 17.39 8.65 4.15
N PHE A 114 17.71 8.19 2.94
CA PHE A 114 16.73 7.65 1.99
C PHE A 114 15.91 6.49 2.59
N VAL A 115 16.56 5.49 3.20
CA VAL A 115 15.89 4.35 3.85
C VAL A 115 15.02 4.82 5.02
N THR A 116 15.49 5.79 5.81
CA THR A 116 14.72 6.33 6.93
C THR A 116 13.48 7.08 6.46
N LEU A 117 13.62 8.02 5.51
CA LEU A 117 12.51 8.80 4.96
C LEU A 117 11.51 7.90 4.23
N SER A 118 11.99 6.95 3.42
CA SER A 118 11.11 5.98 2.76
C SER A 118 10.45 5.04 3.77
N GLY A 119 11.09 4.70 4.89
CA GLY A 119 10.49 3.96 5.99
C GLY A 119 9.30 4.70 6.61
N PHE A 120 9.43 6.01 6.84
CA PHE A 120 8.31 6.85 7.28
C PHE A 120 7.17 6.86 6.25
N ALA A 121 7.46 7.01 4.96
CA ALA A 121 6.44 6.89 3.92
C ALA A 121 5.70 5.54 3.98
N GLY A 122 6.42 4.44 4.24
CA GLY A 122 5.83 3.13 4.46
C GLY A 122 4.84 3.07 5.63
N ILE A 123 5.12 3.77 6.73
CA ILE A 123 4.20 3.89 7.87
C ILE A 123 2.93 4.65 7.46
N LEU A 124 3.06 5.75 6.71
CA LEU A 124 1.89 6.48 6.20
C LEU A 124 1.05 5.57 5.29
N LEU A 125 1.67 4.90 4.32
CA LEU A 125 0.99 3.95 3.42
C LEU A 125 0.23 2.86 4.20
N GLN A 126 0.81 2.34 5.28
CA GLN A 126 0.15 1.34 6.14
C GLN A 126 -1.04 1.90 6.92
N GLN A 127 -1.01 3.18 7.31
CA GLN A 127 -2.15 3.82 7.97
C GLN A 127 -3.33 4.03 7.01
N PHE A 128 -3.01 4.38 5.77
CA PHE A 128 -3.99 4.53 4.70
C PHE A 128 -4.43 3.22 4.07
N LEU A 129 -3.96 2.05 4.54
CA LEU A 129 -4.36 0.75 4.01
C LEU A 129 -5.57 0.10 4.74
N PRO A 130 -6.57 0.82 5.32
CA PRO A 130 -7.50 0.20 6.26
C PRO A 130 -8.36 -0.88 5.57
N ARG A 131 -8.02 -2.14 5.88
CA ARG A 131 -8.91 -3.25 6.23
C ARG A 131 -10.17 -3.47 5.36
N LEU A 132 -10.01 -3.59 4.04
CA LEU A 132 -11.04 -4.23 3.20
C LEU A 132 -10.48 -5.38 2.35
N LEU A 133 -9.52 -6.12 2.90
CA LEU A 133 -9.28 -7.51 2.47
C LEU A 133 -9.93 -8.40 3.52
N LEU A 134 -11.22 -8.70 3.33
CA LEU A 134 -11.68 -9.96 2.78
C LEU A 134 -11.20 -11.14 3.64
N HIS A 135 -12.15 -11.69 4.39
CA HIS A 135 -12.16 -13.10 4.83
C HIS A 135 -11.51 -13.96 3.73
N SER A 136 -10.26 -14.36 3.95
CA SER A 136 -9.45 -15.03 2.93
C SER A 136 -9.69 -16.54 3.00
N VAL A 137 -9.91 -17.18 1.86
CA VAL A 137 -9.68 -18.62 1.71
C VAL A 137 -8.14 -18.81 1.71
N PRO A 138 -7.57 -19.61 2.63
CA PRO A 138 -6.13 -19.79 2.70
C PRO A 138 -5.63 -20.47 1.42
N GLY A 139 -4.88 -19.76 0.57
CA GLY A 139 -4.16 -20.37 -0.55
C GLY A 139 -4.16 -19.59 -1.87
N GLU A 140 -5.08 -18.65 -2.07
CA GLU A 140 -5.14 -17.90 -3.33
C GLU A 140 -4.23 -16.67 -3.32
N THR A 141 -3.52 -16.44 -4.42
CA THR A 141 -2.78 -15.19 -4.60
C THR A 141 -3.79 -14.04 -4.77
N LEU A 142 -3.51 -12.88 -4.16
CA LEU A 142 -4.41 -11.71 -4.20
C LEU A 142 -4.80 -11.29 -5.62
N TYR A 143 -3.91 -11.49 -6.59
CA TYR A 143 -4.19 -11.23 -8.01
C TYR A 143 -5.28 -12.15 -8.59
N GLN A 144 -5.26 -13.43 -8.22
CA GLN A 144 -6.30 -14.38 -8.62
C GLN A 144 -7.64 -14.02 -7.98
N GLN A 145 -7.63 -13.62 -6.70
CA GLN A 145 -8.84 -13.16 -6.01
C GLN A 145 -9.43 -11.90 -6.66
N LEU A 146 -8.59 -10.92 -7.00
CA LEU A 146 -9.01 -9.71 -7.71
C LEU A 146 -9.65 -10.04 -9.06
N GLY A 147 -9.05 -10.94 -9.85
CA GLY A 147 -9.61 -11.39 -11.12
C GLY A 147 -11.01 -11.99 -10.94
N ARG A 148 -11.16 -12.91 -9.99
CA ARG A 148 -12.45 -13.56 -9.72
C ARG A 148 -13.53 -12.61 -9.22
N GLN A 149 -13.18 -11.68 -8.34
CA GLN A 149 -14.14 -10.68 -7.86
C GLN A 149 -14.61 -9.75 -8.97
N LEU A 150 -13.72 -9.36 -9.89
CA LEU A 150 -14.10 -8.57 -11.07
C LEU A 150 -15.01 -9.36 -12.00
N GLU A 151 -14.72 -10.64 -12.21
CA GLU A 151 -15.56 -11.52 -13.01
C GLU A 151 -16.95 -11.68 -12.39
N ASN A 152 -17.04 -11.94 -11.08
CA ASN A 152 -18.31 -12.02 -10.37
C ASN A 152 -19.14 -10.73 -10.51
N ILE A 153 -18.51 -9.55 -10.44
CA ILE A 153 -19.22 -8.27 -10.63
C ILE A 153 -19.75 -8.14 -12.06
N ARG A 154 -19.00 -8.60 -13.07
CA ARG A 154 -19.45 -8.60 -14.48
C ARG A 154 -20.64 -9.52 -14.67
N THR A 155 -20.55 -10.76 -14.21
CA THR A 155 -21.63 -11.74 -14.34
C THR A 155 -22.91 -11.25 -13.65
N LEU A 156 -22.80 -10.67 -12.45
CA LEU A 156 -23.96 -10.10 -11.76
C LEU A 156 -24.56 -8.91 -12.52
N ALA A 157 -23.72 -8.02 -13.06
CA ALA A 157 -24.21 -6.89 -13.85
C ALA A 157 -24.94 -7.37 -15.12
N GLU A 158 -24.43 -8.40 -15.79
CA GLU A 158 -25.08 -9.02 -16.95
C GLU A 158 -26.43 -9.64 -16.58
N GLN A 159 -26.52 -10.36 -15.46
CA GLN A 159 -27.76 -10.94 -14.97
C GLN A 159 -28.82 -9.87 -14.71
N VAL A 160 -28.47 -8.80 -13.98
CA VAL A 160 -29.40 -7.69 -13.69
C VAL A 160 -29.94 -7.05 -14.98
N VAL A 161 -29.10 -6.89 -15.99
CA VAL A 161 -29.52 -6.31 -17.28
C VAL A 161 -30.42 -7.28 -18.05
N ILE A 162 -30.09 -8.58 -18.08
CA ILE A 162 -30.92 -9.59 -18.73
C ILE A 162 -32.30 -9.69 -18.06
N GLU A 163 -32.36 -9.69 -16.73
CA GLU A 163 -33.61 -9.73 -15.97
C GLU A 163 -34.47 -8.47 -16.19
N SER A 164 -33.84 -7.33 -16.43
CA SER A 164 -34.55 -6.05 -16.60
C SER A 164 -34.97 -5.73 -18.03
N ALA A 165 -34.13 -6.11 -19.01
CA ALA A 165 -34.26 -5.72 -20.42
C ALA A 165 -34.46 -6.91 -21.37
N GLY A 166 -34.40 -8.15 -20.86
CA GLY A 166 -34.53 -9.38 -21.64
C GLY A 166 -33.31 -9.74 -22.49
N SER A 167 -32.46 -8.77 -22.87
CA SER A 167 -31.28 -8.98 -23.72
C SER A 167 -30.15 -7.99 -23.43
N LEU A 168 -28.91 -8.44 -23.65
CA LEU A 168 -27.71 -7.60 -23.67
C LEU A 168 -27.44 -7.00 -25.06
N GLU A 169 -28.06 -7.53 -26.11
CA GLU A 169 -27.90 -7.04 -27.49
C GLU A 169 -28.87 -5.91 -27.78
N ALA A 170 -28.48 -5.00 -28.68
CA ALA A 170 -29.40 -3.96 -29.13
C ALA A 170 -30.59 -4.68 -29.79
N PRO A 171 -31.81 -4.14 -29.70
CA PRO A 171 -32.94 -4.67 -30.44
C PRO A 171 -32.49 -4.78 -31.89
N LYS A 172 -32.40 -6.01 -32.43
CA LYS A 172 -32.23 -6.19 -33.88
C LYS A 172 -33.39 -5.42 -34.46
N THR A 173 -33.09 -4.33 -35.19
CA THR A 173 -34.07 -3.45 -35.82
C THR A 173 -35.21 -4.33 -36.30
N ALA A 174 -36.34 -4.29 -35.58
CA ALA A 174 -37.51 -5.00 -36.00
C ALA A 174 -37.76 -4.43 -37.39
N ALA A 175 -37.57 -5.28 -38.42
CA ALA A 175 -38.04 -4.97 -39.74
C ALA A 175 -39.50 -4.55 -39.53
N ILE A 176 -39.78 -3.29 -39.79
CA ILE A 176 -41.11 -2.71 -39.60
C ILE A 176 -42.00 -3.41 -40.63
N SER A 177 -42.56 -4.56 -40.27
CA SER A 177 -43.68 -5.16 -40.97
C SER A 177 -44.90 -4.31 -40.59
N ALA A 178 -45.41 -3.62 -41.60
CA ALA A 178 -46.41 -2.56 -41.52
C ALA A 178 -47.83 -3.06 -41.22
N ASP A 179 -47.99 -3.98 -40.27
CA ASP A 179 -49.29 -4.46 -39.79
C ASP A 179 -49.36 -4.21 -38.28
N LEU A 180 -49.67 -2.97 -37.89
CA LEU A 180 -49.89 -2.63 -36.48
C LEU A 180 -51.38 -2.65 -36.17
N GLU A 181 -51.84 -3.80 -35.72
CA GLU A 181 -52.97 -3.93 -34.83
C GLU A 181 -52.59 -3.27 -33.50
N TYR A 182 -53.32 -2.21 -33.12
CA TYR A 182 -53.07 -1.47 -31.88
C TYR A 182 -53.35 -2.37 -30.67
N THR A 183 -52.30 -3.01 -30.16
CA THR A 183 -52.31 -3.70 -28.88
C THR A 183 -51.82 -2.71 -27.82
N PRO A 184 -52.60 -2.40 -26.77
CA PRO A 184 -52.15 -1.53 -25.69
C PRO A 184 -50.81 -2.03 -25.11
N PRO A 185 -49.85 -1.14 -24.82
CA PRO A 185 -48.53 -1.55 -24.34
C PRO A 185 -48.69 -2.34 -23.05
N GLU A 186 -48.31 -3.61 -23.11
CA GLU A 186 -48.32 -4.51 -21.97
C GLU A 186 -47.34 -3.97 -20.93
N PRO A 187 -47.73 -3.88 -19.65
CA PRO A 187 -46.90 -3.29 -18.60
C PRO A 187 -45.57 -4.03 -18.39
N ASP A 188 -45.36 -5.22 -18.94
CA ASP A 188 -44.15 -6.03 -18.79
C ASP A 188 -43.28 -6.12 -20.05
N ALA A 189 -43.51 -5.25 -21.04
CA ALA A 189 -42.77 -5.30 -22.30
C ALA A 189 -41.24 -5.07 -22.10
N PRO A 190 -40.37 -5.91 -22.71
CA PRO A 190 -38.90 -5.80 -22.61
C PRO A 190 -38.35 -4.47 -23.13
N GLU A 191 -39.10 -3.73 -23.95
CA GLU A 191 -38.76 -2.38 -24.41
C GLU A 191 -38.55 -1.39 -23.26
N ALA A 192 -39.21 -1.60 -22.12
CA ALA A 192 -39.08 -0.73 -20.95
C ALA A 192 -37.71 -0.82 -20.26
N GLY A 193 -36.95 -1.90 -20.50
CA GLY A 193 -35.60 -2.11 -20.01
C GLY A 193 -34.50 -1.66 -20.97
N GLU A 194 -34.83 -1.24 -22.19
CA GLU A 194 -33.86 -0.79 -23.21
C GLU A 194 -32.90 0.33 -22.70
N PRO A 195 -33.34 1.33 -21.91
CA PRO A 195 -32.43 2.32 -21.33
C PRO A 195 -31.34 1.69 -20.46
N ILE A 196 -31.65 0.61 -19.72
CA ILE A 196 -30.70 -0.11 -18.87
C ILE A 196 -29.70 -0.90 -19.73
N ALA A 197 -30.18 -1.60 -20.76
CA ALA A 197 -29.31 -2.35 -21.68
C ALA A 197 -28.34 -1.43 -22.44
N ARG A 198 -28.82 -0.27 -22.90
CA ARG A 198 -27.97 0.76 -23.53
C ARG A 198 -26.93 1.31 -22.55
N PHE A 199 -27.35 1.66 -21.34
CA PHE A 199 -26.44 2.14 -20.31
C PHE A 199 -25.35 1.11 -19.97
N TYR A 200 -25.72 -0.16 -19.89
CA TYR A 200 -24.78 -1.25 -19.68
C TYR A 200 -23.72 -1.28 -20.79
N ARG A 201 -24.14 -1.27 -22.05
CA ARG A 201 -23.25 -1.35 -23.22
C ARG A 201 -22.30 -0.16 -23.30
N ASP A 202 -22.84 1.05 -23.16
CA ASP A 202 -22.12 2.29 -23.47
C ASP A 202 -21.22 2.76 -22.32
N TYR A 203 -21.63 2.52 -21.06
CA TYR A 203 -20.94 3.05 -19.89
C TYR A 203 -20.42 1.96 -18.95
N LEU A 204 -21.27 0.99 -18.58
CA LEU A 204 -20.92 0.05 -17.51
C LEU A 204 -19.95 -1.03 -17.96
N LYS A 205 -20.14 -1.63 -19.14
CA LYS A 205 -19.27 -2.67 -19.67
C LYS A 205 -17.82 -2.20 -19.85
N PRO A 206 -17.52 -1.05 -20.51
CA PRO A 206 -16.16 -0.53 -20.60
C PRO A 206 -15.51 -0.29 -19.22
N PHE A 207 -16.29 0.21 -18.26
CA PHE A 207 -15.83 0.43 -16.88
C PHE A 207 -15.45 -0.89 -16.18
N LEU A 208 -16.29 -1.91 -16.32
CA LEU A 208 -16.05 -3.24 -15.74
C LEU A 208 -14.87 -3.96 -16.41
N GLU A 209 -14.66 -3.74 -17.71
CA GLU A 209 -13.49 -4.22 -18.46
C GLU A 209 -12.19 -3.53 -18.03
N GLY A 210 -12.29 -2.32 -17.51
CA GLY A 210 -11.18 -1.60 -16.88
C GLY A 210 -10.67 -0.40 -17.67
N ASP A 211 -11.51 0.18 -18.53
CA ASP A 211 -11.19 1.40 -19.26
C ASP A 211 -10.81 2.55 -18.30
N PRO A 212 -9.58 3.09 -18.37
CA PRO A 212 -9.14 4.21 -17.55
C PRO A 212 -9.85 5.53 -17.88
N GLY A 213 -10.48 5.64 -19.07
CA GLY A 213 -11.23 6.83 -19.51
C GLY A 213 -12.69 6.85 -19.06
N SER A 214 -13.19 5.79 -18.42
CA SER A 214 -14.60 5.67 -18.10
C SER A 214 -15.10 6.77 -17.15
N GLN A 215 -16.22 7.39 -17.52
CA GLN A 215 -16.89 8.41 -16.72
C GLN A 215 -17.38 7.85 -15.37
N LEU A 216 -17.69 6.56 -15.31
CA LEU A 216 -18.15 5.88 -14.10
C LEU A 216 -17.06 5.70 -13.04
N ALA A 217 -15.78 5.93 -13.38
CA ALA A 217 -14.69 5.95 -12.42
C ALA A 217 -14.76 7.19 -11.49
N GLN A 218 -15.36 8.29 -11.96
CA GLN A 218 -15.55 9.52 -11.18
C GLN A 218 -16.89 9.47 -10.45
N THR A 219 -16.88 9.75 -9.14
CA THR A 219 -18.07 9.59 -8.29
C THR A 219 -19.19 10.55 -8.70
N ASP A 220 -18.86 11.81 -8.98
CA ASP A 220 -19.84 12.85 -9.33
C ASP A 220 -20.48 12.60 -10.71
N ARG A 221 -19.67 12.16 -11.69
CA ARG A 221 -20.17 11.80 -13.03
C ARG A 221 -21.03 10.54 -12.99
N ALA A 222 -20.63 9.54 -12.22
CA ALA A 222 -21.43 8.33 -12.03
C ALA A 222 -22.80 8.67 -11.45
N ALA A 223 -22.85 9.50 -10.39
CA ALA A 223 -24.12 9.92 -9.79
C ALA A 223 -25.04 10.61 -10.80
N SER A 224 -24.49 11.51 -11.62
CA SER A 224 -25.24 12.22 -12.67
C SER A 224 -25.80 11.25 -13.73
N LEU A 225 -24.99 10.28 -14.16
CA LEU A 225 -25.36 9.27 -15.14
C LEU A 225 -26.45 8.32 -14.63
N PHE A 226 -26.35 7.85 -13.38
CA PHE A 226 -27.38 7.01 -12.77
C PHE A 226 -28.69 7.79 -12.50
N MET A 227 -28.61 9.08 -12.18
CA MET A 227 -29.78 9.94 -12.06
C MET A 227 -30.51 10.14 -13.40
N ALA A 228 -29.74 10.33 -14.48
CA ALA A 228 -30.28 10.41 -15.84
C ALA A 228 -30.96 9.09 -16.24
N LEU A 229 -30.30 7.95 -15.97
CA LEU A 229 -30.87 6.61 -16.21
C LEU A 229 -32.18 6.43 -15.46
N ARG A 230 -32.23 6.78 -14.16
CA ARG A 230 -33.43 6.66 -13.33
C ARG A 230 -34.61 7.46 -13.87
N THR A 231 -34.34 8.61 -14.50
CA THR A 231 -35.37 9.45 -15.15
C THR A 231 -35.96 8.78 -16.39
N MET A 232 -35.15 8.01 -17.12
CA MET A 232 -35.55 7.31 -18.36
C MET A 232 -36.16 5.93 -18.10
N THR A 233 -36.13 5.45 -16.86
CA THR A 233 -36.52 4.08 -16.49
C THR A 233 -37.80 4.09 -15.65
N PRO A 234 -38.78 3.19 -15.91
CA PRO A 234 -40.00 3.10 -15.11
C PRO A 234 -39.73 2.74 -13.63
N PRO A 235 -40.60 3.12 -12.68
CA PRO A 235 -40.40 2.88 -11.25
C PRO A 235 -40.14 1.42 -10.87
N ARG A 236 -40.75 0.46 -11.58
CA ARG A 236 -40.57 -0.99 -11.33
C ARG A 236 -39.13 -1.48 -11.55
N LEU A 237 -38.37 -0.81 -12.43
CA LEU A 237 -36.99 -1.17 -12.77
C LEU A 237 -35.96 -0.33 -11.99
N HIS A 238 -36.39 0.58 -11.10
CA HIS A 238 -35.46 1.35 -10.26
C HIS A 238 -34.62 0.45 -9.34
N GLY A 239 -35.16 -0.71 -8.92
CA GLY A 239 -34.40 -1.71 -8.16
C GLY A 239 -33.16 -2.21 -8.91
N ALA A 240 -33.29 -2.50 -10.21
CA ALA A 240 -32.17 -2.91 -11.05
C ALA A 240 -31.15 -1.79 -11.25
N VAL A 241 -31.60 -0.55 -11.41
CA VAL A 241 -30.72 0.63 -11.48
C VAL A 241 -29.90 0.79 -10.20
N ASP A 242 -30.55 0.64 -9.03
CA ASP A 242 -29.90 0.71 -7.72
C ASP A 242 -28.89 -0.44 -7.53
N GLU A 243 -29.20 -1.64 -8.02
CA GLU A 243 -28.28 -2.78 -8.01
C GLU A 243 -27.04 -2.55 -8.89
N LEU A 244 -27.22 -2.06 -10.13
CA LEU A 244 -26.10 -1.69 -11.01
C LEU A 244 -25.24 -0.56 -10.41
N ALA A 245 -25.86 0.41 -9.73
CA ALA A 245 -25.13 1.45 -9.01
C ALA A 245 -24.27 0.86 -7.89
N SER A 246 -24.80 -0.10 -7.13
CA SER A 246 -24.06 -0.80 -6.07
C SER A 246 -22.87 -1.61 -6.60
N LEU A 247 -23.02 -2.28 -7.75
CA LEU A 247 -21.96 -3.01 -8.43
C LEU A 247 -20.86 -2.05 -8.93
N CYS A 248 -21.26 -0.89 -9.45
CA CYS A 248 -20.36 0.16 -9.88
C CYS A 248 -19.53 0.73 -8.70
N GLU A 249 -20.17 0.98 -7.55
CA GLU A 249 -19.48 1.38 -6.32
C GLU A 249 -18.50 0.33 -5.83
N ARG A 250 -18.92 -0.93 -5.80
CA ARG A 250 -18.07 -2.06 -5.41
C ARG A 250 -16.85 -2.15 -6.31
N ARG A 251 -17.02 -2.00 -7.63
CA ARG A 251 -15.93 -1.96 -8.61
C ARG A 251 -14.96 -0.80 -8.38
N ARG A 252 -15.45 0.40 -8.07
CA ARG A 252 -14.62 1.59 -7.73
C ARG A 252 -13.80 1.35 -6.46
N GLU A 253 -14.42 0.77 -5.45
CA GLU A 253 -13.76 0.43 -4.19
C GLU A 253 -12.61 -0.57 -4.41
N PHE A 254 -12.84 -1.61 -5.21
CA PHE A 254 -11.78 -2.53 -5.63
C PHE A 254 -10.65 -1.82 -6.41
N GLN A 255 -10.99 -0.86 -7.26
CA GLN A 255 -10.02 -0.05 -8.01
C GLN A 255 -9.12 0.78 -7.08
N ARG A 256 -9.71 1.41 -6.05
CA ARG A 256 -8.97 2.14 -5.01
C ARG A 256 -8.04 1.20 -4.25
N GLN A 257 -8.56 0.07 -3.76
CA GLN A 257 -7.76 -0.92 -3.02
C GLN A 257 -6.59 -1.46 -3.85
N ARG A 258 -6.83 -1.82 -5.12
CA ARG A 258 -5.77 -2.26 -6.04
C ARG A 258 -4.69 -1.18 -6.20
N ARG A 259 -5.08 0.08 -6.35
CA ARG A 259 -4.12 1.20 -6.50
C ARG A 259 -3.23 1.32 -5.26
N MET A 260 -3.82 1.28 -4.06
CA MET A 260 -3.05 1.37 -2.81
C MET A 260 -2.10 0.18 -2.64
N MET A 261 -2.55 -1.02 -3.03
CA MET A 261 -1.72 -2.22 -3.03
C MET A 261 -0.53 -2.11 -3.99
N ILE A 262 -0.75 -1.60 -5.22
CA ILE A 262 0.33 -1.37 -6.18
C ILE A 262 1.35 -0.38 -5.62
N VAL A 263 0.88 0.72 -5.01
CA VAL A 263 1.75 1.71 -4.38
C VAL A 263 2.56 1.08 -3.23
N LEU A 264 1.94 0.22 -2.41
CA LEU A 264 2.64 -0.51 -1.35
C LEU A 264 3.72 -1.45 -1.89
N PHE A 265 3.42 -2.21 -2.95
CA PHE A 265 4.42 -3.09 -3.57
C PHE A 265 5.55 -2.31 -4.24
N ALA A 266 5.22 -1.23 -4.95
CA ALA A 266 6.22 -0.34 -5.55
C ALA A 266 7.15 0.24 -4.47
N TRP A 267 6.59 0.66 -3.33
CA TRP A 267 7.38 1.11 -2.20
C TRP A 267 8.33 0.03 -1.67
N LEU A 268 7.86 -1.22 -1.50
CA LEU A 268 8.71 -2.34 -1.06
C LEU A 268 9.86 -2.61 -2.05
N ILE A 269 9.60 -2.54 -3.35
CA ILE A 269 10.61 -2.74 -4.42
C ILE A 269 11.73 -1.71 -4.32
N VAL A 270 11.45 -0.49 -3.87
CA VAL A 270 12.47 0.55 -3.75
C VAL A 270 13.16 0.51 -2.38
N HIS A 271 12.39 0.37 -1.30
CA HIS A 271 12.89 0.45 0.07
C HIS A 271 13.78 -0.74 0.44
N VAL A 272 13.41 -1.96 0.03
CA VAL A 272 14.13 -3.18 0.44
C VAL A 272 15.52 -3.27 -0.20
N PRO A 273 15.72 -3.06 -1.52
CA PRO A 273 17.06 -3.04 -2.12
C PRO A 273 17.95 -1.94 -1.57
N ALA A 274 17.41 -0.74 -1.35
CA ALA A 274 18.15 0.35 -0.72
C ALA A 274 18.64 -0.03 0.69
N SER A 275 17.80 -0.73 1.47
CA SER A 275 18.17 -1.23 2.80
C SER A 275 19.29 -2.28 2.74
N TRP A 276 19.26 -3.18 1.75
CA TRP A 276 20.32 -4.17 1.54
C TRP A 276 21.63 -3.51 1.12
N ALA A 277 21.58 -2.55 0.20
CA ALA A 277 22.75 -1.77 -0.20
C ALA A 277 23.36 -1.06 1.02
N LEU A 278 22.53 -0.48 1.90
CA LEU A 278 22.98 0.19 3.13
C LEU A 278 23.74 -0.77 4.03
N ILE A 279 23.21 -1.96 4.27
CA ILE A 279 23.84 -2.96 5.12
C ILE A 279 25.18 -3.41 4.54
N VAL A 280 25.22 -3.73 3.24
CA VAL A 280 26.46 -4.18 2.57
C VAL A 280 27.53 -3.09 2.65
N LEU A 281 27.18 -1.85 2.32
CA LEU A 281 28.09 -0.70 2.41
C LEU A 281 28.55 -0.45 3.86
N ALA A 282 27.66 -0.61 4.84
CA ALA A 282 28.00 -0.44 6.26
C ALA A 282 28.97 -1.52 6.75
N ILE A 283 28.82 -2.77 6.32
CA ILE A 283 29.77 -3.86 6.61
C ILE A 283 31.12 -3.55 5.97
N VAL A 284 31.14 -3.14 4.69
CA VAL A 284 32.39 -2.74 4.00
C VAL A 284 33.07 -1.60 4.76
N HIS A 285 32.32 -0.58 5.17
CA HIS A 285 32.84 0.52 5.96
C HIS A 285 33.43 0.06 7.29
N ALA A 286 32.75 -0.84 8.02
CA ALA A 286 33.25 -1.39 9.28
C ALA A 286 34.57 -2.18 9.08
N VAL A 287 34.66 -3.01 8.05
CA VAL A 287 35.87 -3.79 7.74
C VAL A 287 37.02 -2.86 7.34
N VAL A 288 36.77 -1.87 6.49
CA VAL A 288 37.78 -0.89 6.08
C VAL A 288 38.25 -0.08 7.30
N ALA A 289 37.33 0.43 8.13
CA ALA A 289 37.69 1.20 9.32
C ALA A 289 38.55 0.39 10.31
N LEU A 290 38.23 -0.90 10.52
CA LEU A 290 39.02 -1.79 11.38
C LEU A 290 40.40 -2.10 10.78
N ARG A 291 40.48 -2.33 9.47
CA ARG A 291 41.75 -2.62 8.78
C ARG A 291 42.74 -1.47 8.88
N TRP A 292 42.28 -0.22 8.80
CA TRP A 292 43.15 0.95 8.87
C TRP A 292 43.52 1.37 10.30
N LYS A 293 42.85 0.81 11.32
CA LYS A 293 43.23 0.98 12.74
C LYS A 293 44.23 -0.08 13.21
N GLY A 294 44.34 -1.20 12.49
CA GLY A 294 45.14 -2.37 12.85
C GLY A 294 46.55 -2.45 12.27
N ILE A 295 47.16 -1.32 11.88
CA ILE A 295 48.59 -1.21 11.51
C ILE A 295 49.17 0.00 12.25
#